data_AF-D6LJA3-F1
#
_entry.id   AF-D6LJA3-F1
#
_cell.length_a   1.000
_cell.length_b   1.000
_cell.length_c   1.000
_cell.angle_alpha   90.00
_cell.angle_beta   90.00
_cell.angle_gamma   90.00
#
_symmetry.space_group_name_H-M   'P 1'
#
loop_
_entity.id
_entity.type
_entity.pdbx_description
1 polymer ?
#
loop_
_entity_poly.entity_id
_entity_poly.type
_entity_poly.pdbx_seq_one_letter_code
_entity_poly.pdbx_strand_id
1 'polypeptide(L)'
;MKTKKLKKIKRVSLDDILQVHPVENGREDVRRFLENERPYFNSQEILKIKRSLYLIEVRNLKIYKNGYNKYKASFNYLGKDYINISMTDPKYKDNDYEYKIAMIMFSLGSEPYEDGNYYKFVVKVLPLTEEGELIDKNEILVCEDEFPF
;
A
#
# COMPACT_ATOMS: atom_id res chain seq x y z
N MET A 1 -16.62 7.95 -28.92
CA MET A 1 -16.82 6.87 -27.92
C MET A 1 -17.07 7.54 -26.57
N LYS A 2 -18.25 7.39 -25.95
CA LYS A 2 -18.54 8.00 -24.63
C LYS A 2 -17.95 7.10 -23.53
N THR A 3 -16.87 7.53 -22.89
CA THR A 3 -16.34 6.89 -21.68
C THR A 3 -17.35 7.01 -20.54
N LYS A 4 -17.76 5.89 -19.95
CA LYS A 4 -18.58 5.89 -18.73
C LYS A 4 -17.72 6.44 -17.60
N LYS A 5 -18.11 7.57 -17.02
CA LYS A 5 -17.45 8.14 -15.85
C LYS A 5 -17.83 7.36 -14.60
N LEU A 6 -16.84 7.04 -13.76
CA LEU A 6 -17.09 6.54 -12.41
C LEU A 6 -17.78 7.64 -11.61
N LYS A 7 -18.86 7.30 -10.91
CA LYS A 7 -19.55 8.21 -10.00
C LYS A 7 -19.34 7.72 -8.58
N LYS A 8 -18.86 8.60 -7.70
CA LYS A 8 -18.80 8.32 -6.26
C LYS A 8 -20.23 8.15 -5.73
N ILE A 9 -20.52 6.99 -5.15
CA ILE A 9 -21.86 6.66 -4.66
C ILE A 9 -21.96 6.94 -3.15
N LYS A 10 -20.99 6.48 -2.36
CA LYS A 10 -20.92 6.68 -0.90
C LYS A 10 -19.47 6.78 -0.42
N ARG A 11 -19.30 7.29 0.81
CA ARG A 11 -18.06 7.20 1.60
C ARG A 11 -18.34 6.29 2.79
N VAL A 12 -17.34 5.53 3.20
CA VAL A 12 -17.36 4.65 4.36
C VAL A 12 -16.24 5.09 5.32
N SER A 13 -16.43 4.91 6.63
CA SER A 13 -15.39 5.26 7.60
C SER A 13 -14.28 4.21 7.61
N LEU A 14 -13.12 4.54 8.17
CA LEU A 14 -12.08 3.52 8.35
C LEU A 14 -12.54 2.45 9.34
N ASP A 15 -13.27 2.82 10.40
CA ASP A 15 -13.77 1.87 11.38
C ASP A 15 -14.68 0.82 10.74
N ASP A 16 -15.57 1.23 9.83
CA ASP A 16 -16.40 0.32 9.05
C ASP A 16 -15.56 -0.60 8.15
N ILE A 17 -14.49 -0.09 7.54
CA ILE A 17 -13.55 -0.91 6.74
C ILE A 17 -12.86 -1.93 7.65
N LEU A 18 -12.37 -1.52 8.82
CA LEU A 18 -11.64 -2.38 9.75
C LEU A 18 -12.52 -3.48 10.36
N GLN A 19 -13.83 -3.27 10.45
CA GLN A 19 -14.79 -4.32 10.84
C GLN A 19 -14.87 -5.44 9.80
N VAL A 20 -14.76 -5.12 8.51
CA VAL A 20 -14.85 -6.09 7.41
C VAL A 20 -13.47 -6.65 7.04
N HIS A 21 -12.45 -5.80 7.12
CA HIS A 21 -11.08 -6.07 6.72
C HIS A 21 -10.13 -5.58 7.82
N PRO A 22 -10.00 -6.34 8.92
CA PRO A 22 -9.12 -5.98 10.01
C PRO A 22 -7.66 -5.94 9.54
N VAL A 23 -6.78 -5.33 10.33
CA VAL A 23 -5.33 -5.41 10.10
C VAL A 23 -4.88 -6.87 10.09
N GLU A 24 -4.15 -7.24 9.06
CA GLU A 24 -3.90 -8.64 8.70
C GLU A 24 -2.51 -9.14 9.16
N ASN A 25 -1.90 -8.44 10.12
CA ASN A 25 -0.56 -8.76 10.60
C ASN A 25 -0.46 -10.22 11.06
N GLY A 26 0.53 -10.94 10.53
CA GLY A 26 0.79 -12.33 10.89
C GLY A 26 -0.15 -13.37 10.29
N ARG A 27 -1.16 -13.00 9.49
CA ARG A 27 -1.94 -13.99 8.72
C ARG A 27 -1.04 -14.77 7.76
N GLU A 28 -1.35 -16.05 7.52
CA GLU A 28 -0.51 -16.94 6.72
C GLU A 28 -0.32 -16.44 5.28
N ASP A 29 -1.38 -15.93 4.65
CA ASP A 29 -1.35 -15.38 3.30
C ASP A 29 -0.48 -14.10 3.22
N VAL A 30 -0.60 -13.21 4.22
CA VAL A 30 0.27 -12.03 4.35
C VAL A 30 1.73 -12.44 4.56
N ARG A 31 1.98 -13.41 5.44
CA ARG A 31 3.34 -13.93 5.68
C ARG A 31 3.95 -14.49 4.40
N ARG A 32 3.20 -15.27 3.62
CA ARG A 32 3.65 -15.79 2.32
C ARG A 32 3.90 -14.68 1.31
N PHE A 33 3.07 -13.64 1.31
CA PHE A 33 3.23 -12.49 0.43
C PHE A 33 4.48 -11.65 0.78
N LEU A 34 4.75 -11.50 2.07
CA LEU A 34 5.87 -10.70 2.57
C LEU A 34 7.15 -11.53 2.81
N GLU A 35 7.09 -12.87 2.73
CA GLU A 35 8.26 -13.75 2.82
C GLU A 35 9.37 -13.35 1.84
N ASN A 36 8.96 -12.95 0.63
CA ASN A 36 9.84 -12.31 -0.34
C ASN A 36 9.96 -10.81 -0.02
N GLU A 37 11.10 -10.39 0.49
CA GLU A 37 11.36 -8.99 0.86
C GLU A 37 11.57 -8.07 -0.36
N ARG A 38 11.73 -8.64 -1.56
CA ARG A 38 11.90 -7.88 -2.80
C ARG A 38 10.63 -7.10 -3.16
N PRO A 39 10.76 -5.97 -3.88
CA PRO A 39 9.62 -5.15 -4.32
C PRO A 39 8.77 -5.80 -5.42
N TYR A 40 9.06 -7.04 -5.81
CA TYR A 40 8.36 -7.75 -6.87
C TYR A 40 8.40 -9.26 -6.65
N PHE A 41 7.51 -9.96 -7.35
CA PHE A 41 7.57 -11.40 -7.57
C PHE A 41 7.90 -11.71 -9.03
N ASN A 42 8.62 -12.80 -9.27
CA ASN A 42 8.71 -13.36 -10.61
C ASN A 42 7.47 -14.22 -10.94
N SER A 43 7.42 -14.72 -12.18
CA SER A 43 6.32 -15.53 -12.72
C SER A 43 6.06 -16.85 -11.99
N GLN A 44 7.03 -17.40 -11.24
CA GLN A 44 6.84 -18.62 -10.46
C GLN A 44 6.34 -18.33 -9.04
N GLU A 45 6.87 -17.28 -8.43
CA GLU A 45 6.48 -16.87 -7.07
C GLU A 45 5.02 -16.39 -7.03
N ILE A 46 4.60 -15.65 -8.06
CA ILE A 46 3.25 -15.08 -8.14
C ILE A 46 2.15 -16.15 -8.13
N LEU A 47 2.42 -17.37 -8.63
CA LEU A 47 1.46 -18.48 -8.66
C LEU A 47 1.03 -18.95 -7.27
N LYS A 48 1.88 -18.69 -6.26
CA LYS A 48 1.65 -19.01 -4.85
C LYS A 48 0.83 -17.94 -4.14
N ILE A 49 0.68 -16.77 -4.73
CA ILE A 49 -0.07 -15.64 -4.18
C ILE A 49 -1.52 -15.75 -4.63
N LYS A 50 -2.45 -15.78 -3.66
CA LYS A 50 -3.89 -15.97 -3.92
C LYS A 50 -4.73 -14.71 -3.70
N ARG A 51 -4.11 -13.64 -3.21
CA ARG A 51 -4.76 -12.37 -2.90
C ARG A 51 -3.82 -11.23 -3.26
N SER A 52 -4.41 -10.17 -3.81
CA SER A 52 -3.69 -9.02 -4.37
C SER A 52 -3.74 -7.78 -3.51
N LEU A 53 -4.49 -7.77 -2.42
CA LEU A 53 -4.65 -6.60 -1.55
C LEU A 53 -4.62 -6.99 -0.08
N TYR A 54 -3.80 -6.30 0.69
CA TYR A 54 -3.63 -6.52 2.13
C TYR A 54 -3.62 -5.20 2.89
N LEU A 55 -4.03 -5.23 4.15
CA LEU A 55 -3.93 -4.11 5.08
C LEU A 55 -3.08 -4.54 6.26
N ILE A 56 -1.92 -3.90 6.44
CA ILE A 56 -0.95 -4.29 7.47
C ILE A 56 -0.49 -3.07 8.25
N GLU A 57 -0.12 -3.27 9.51
CA GLU A 57 0.60 -2.28 10.32
C GLU A 57 2.10 -2.50 10.15
N VAL A 58 2.82 -1.40 9.95
CA VAL A 58 4.28 -1.35 9.80
C VAL A 58 4.89 -0.32 10.73
N ARG A 59 6.19 -0.46 10.97
CA ARG A 59 6.98 0.47 11.78
C ARG A 59 8.02 1.18 10.94
N ASN A 60 8.45 2.37 11.37
CA ASN A 60 9.50 3.16 10.75
C ASN A 60 9.27 3.35 9.23
N LEU A 61 8.04 3.69 8.85
CA LEU A 61 7.69 3.93 7.45
C LEU A 61 8.37 5.22 6.98
N LYS A 62 9.13 5.11 5.89
CA LYS A 62 9.76 6.22 5.18
C LYS A 62 9.24 6.25 3.76
N ILE A 63 8.78 7.42 3.33
CA ILE A 63 8.29 7.66 1.98
C ILE A 63 9.22 8.69 1.36
N TYR A 64 9.75 8.40 0.18
CA TYR A 64 10.78 9.21 -0.43
C TYR A 64 10.81 9.04 -1.95
N LYS A 65 11.50 9.95 -2.64
CA LYS A 65 11.86 9.79 -4.06
C LYS A 65 13.22 9.11 -4.19
N ASN A 66 13.30 8.06 -5.00
CA ASN A 66 14.60 7.48 -5.35
C ASN A 66 15.35 8.32 -6.39
N GLY A 67 16.57 7.90 -6.76
CA GLY A 67 17.40 8.58 -7.77
C GLY A 67 16.79 8.66 -9.19
N TYR A 68 15.68 7.95 -9.46
CA TYR A 68 14.91 8.01 -10.71
C TYR A 68 13.64 8.86 -10.57
N ASN A 69 13.53 9.66 -9.52
CA ASN A 69 12.35 10.49 -9.20
C ASN A 69 11.04 9.66 -9.11
N LYS A 70 11.14 8.39 -8.68
CA LYS A 70 9.99 7.53 -8.41
C LYS A 70 9.73 7.48 -6.91
N TYR A 71 8.46 7.55 -6.52
CA TYR A 71 8.06 7.45 -5.11
C TYR A 71 8.18 6.03 -4.60
N LYS A 72 8.78 5.91 -3.42
CA LYS A 72 9.15 4.66 -2.79
C LYS A 72 8.81 4.68 -1.31
N ALA A 73 8.64 3.48 -0.77
CA ALA A 73 8.40 3.25 0.64
C ALA A 73 9.44 2.26 1.17
N SER A 74 9.95 2.55 2.36
CA SER A 74 10.73 1.60 3.16
C SER A 74 10.11 1.50 4.54
N PHE A 75 10.01 0.31 5.11
CA PHE A 75 9.38 0.10 6.42
C PHE A 75 9.82 -1.22 7.03
N ASN A 76 9.61 -1.36 8.34
CA ASN A 76 9.78 -2.60 9.07
C ASN A 76 8.43 -3.31 9.25
N TYR A 77 8.39 -4.61 8.96
CA TYR A 77 7.24 -5.46 9.24
C TYR A 77 7.71 -6.72 9.96
N LEU A 78 7.22 -6.92 11.18
CA LEU A 78 7.57 -8.06 12.06
C LEU A 78 9.09 -8.31 12.17
N GLY A 79 9.88 -7.23 12.26
CA GLY A 79 11.33 -7.31 12.42
C GLY A 79 12.12 -7.43 11.11
N LYS A 80 11.45 -7.46 9.96
CA LYS A 80 12.09 -7.47 8.63
C LYS A 80 11.94 -6.12 7.93
N ASP A 81 13.02 -5.68 7.29
CA ASP A 81 13.03 -4.43 6.53
C ASP A 81 12.66 -4.66 5.07
N TYR A 82 11.69 -3.87 4.60
CA TYR A 82 11.26 -3.82 3.21
C TYR A 82 11.73 -2.49 2.67
N ILE A 83 12.50 -2.52 1.59
CA ILE A 83 13.20 -1.34 1.08
C ILE A 83 12.78 -1.08 -0.35
N ASN A 84 12.59 0.19 -0.70
CA ASN A 84 12.38 0.62 -2.08
C ASN A 84 11.13 -0.01 -2.74
N ILE A 85 10.09 -0.27 -1.95
CA ILE A 85 8.77 -0.70 -2.43
C ILE A 85 8.14 0.45 -3.20
N SER A 86 7.50 0.19 -4.34
CA SER A 86 6.84 1.23 -5.12
C SER A 86 5.67 1.85 -4.34
N MET A 87 5.57 3.17 -4.32
CA MET A 87 4.48 3.92 -3.66
C MET A 87 3.65 4.63 -4.72
N THR A 88 2.32 4.56 -4.59
CA THR A 88 1.38 5.17 -5.55
C THR A 88 0.34 6.06 -4.90
N ASP A 89 0.31 6.19 -3.57
CA ASP A 89 -0.63 7.08 -2.90
C ASP A 89 -0.33 8.55 -3.29
N PRO A 90 -1.23 9.23 -4.02
CA PRO A 90 -1.01 10.58 -4.51
C PRO A 90 -0.82 11.61 -3.39
N LYS A 91 -1.28 11.35 -2.17
CA LYS A 91 -1.10 12.26 -1.01
C LYS A 91 0.38 12.56 -0.72
N TYR A 92 1.26 11.63 -1.06
CA TYR A 92 2.69 11.73 -0.78
C TYR A 92 3.49 12.21 -1.99
N LYS A 93 2.79 12.70 -3.03
CA LYS A 93 3.44 13.44 -4.10
C LYS A 93 3.89 14.77 -3.51
N ASP A 94 5.19 14.91 -3.25
CA ASP A 94 5.99 16.16 -3.31
C ASP A 94 6.97 16.33 -2.14
N ASN A 95 6.81 15.59 -1.05
CA ASN A 95 7.73 15.61 0.07
C ASN A 95 8.14 14.20 0.50
N ASP A 96 9.23 14.14 1.26
CA ASP A 96 9.60 12.95 2.01
C ASP A 96 8.83 12.95 3.34
N TYR A 97 8.42 11.76 3.79
CA TYR A 97 7.63 11.59 5.02
C TYR A 97 8.18 10.44 5.84
N GLU A 98 8.17 10.59 7.16
CA GLU A 98 8.51 9.52 8.10
C GLU A 98 7.41 9.36 9.14
N TYR A 99 7.02 8.11 9.39
CA TYR A 99 6.05 7.73 10.41
C TYR A 99 6.58 6.58 11.26
N LYS A 100 6.51 6.73 12.59
CA LYS A 100 6.95 5.68 13.51
C LYS A 100 6.09 4.42 13.38
N ILE A 101 4.77 4.60 13.25
CA ILE A 101 3.79 3.54 13.06
C ILE A 101 2.79 3.99 11.99
N ALA A 102 2.41 3.09 11.09
CA ALA A 102 1.35 3.34 10.12
C ALA A 102 0.66 2.03 9.73
N MET A 103 -0.62 2.10 9.40
CA MET A 103 -1.24 1.09 8.55
C MET A 103 -0.95 1.44 7.09
N ILE A 104 -0.59 0.43 6.30
CA ILE A 104 -0.42 0.54 4.87
C ILE A 104 -1.30 -0.46 4.14
N MET A 105 -1.90 0.00 3.06
CA MET A 105 -2.57 -0.87 2.11
C MET A 105 -1.57 -1.28 1.04
N PHE A 106 -1.42 -2.58 0.87
CA PHE A 106 -0.44 -3.22 0.01
C PHE A 106 -1.14 -3.90 -1.15
N SER A 107 -0.82 -3.50 -2.38
CA SER A 107 -1.40 -4.06 -3.59
C SER A 107 -0.34 -4.79 -4.42
N LEU A 108 -0.80 -5.78 -5.16
CA LEU A 108 -0.02 -6.51 -6.16
C LEU A 108 -0.46 -6.10 -7.56
N GLY A 109 0.49 -5.83 -8.45
CA GLY A 109 0.21 -5.59 -9.87
C GLY A 109 -0.49 -6.80 -10.50
N SER A 110 -1.50 -6.55 -11.34
CA SER A 110 -2.27 -7.59 -12.02
C SER A 110 -1.50 -8.22 -13.19
N GLU A 111 -0.56 -7.49 -13.78
CA GLU A 111 0.23 -7.89 -14.95
C GLU A 111 1.72 -7.71 -14.67
N PRO A 112 2.58 -8.52 -15.32
CA PRO A 112 4.01 -8.32 -15.23
C PRO A 112 4.42 -7.05 -16.00
N TYR A 113 5.46 -6.39 -15.53
CA TYR A 113 6.12 -5.32 -16.28
C TYR A 113 7.01 -5.93 -17.39
N GLU A 114 7.64 -5.08 -18.21
CA GLU A 114 8.49 -5.49 -19.33
C GLU A 114 9.62 -6.46 -18.94
N ASP A 115 10.06 -6.41 -17.68
CA ASP A 115 11.07 -7.28 -17.10
C ASP A 115 10.53 -8.64 -16.60
N GLY A 116 9.24 -8.90 -16.81
CA GLY A 116 8.55 -10.13 -16.38
C GLY A 116 8.18 -10.16 -14.90
N ASN A 117 8.37 -9.07 -14.15
CA ASN A 117 8.14 -9.01 -12.71
C ASN A 117 6.77 -8.40 -12.36
N TYR A 118 6.15 -8.94 -11.31
CA TYR A 118 4.90 -8.46 -10.72
C TYR A 118 5.21 -7.63 -9.48
N TYR A 119 5.05 -6.31 -9.59
CA TYR A 119 5.46 -5.39 -8.53
C TYR A 119 4.46 -5.30 -7.37
N LYS A 120 5.04 -5.03 -6.22
CA LYS A 120 4.38 -4.70 -4.96
C LYS A 120 4.24 -3.20 -4.83
N PHE A 121 3.08 -2.75 -4.38
CA PHE A 121 2.77 -1.34 -4.24
C PHE A 121 2.22 -1.02 -2.87
N VAL A 122 2.72 0.04 -2.25
CA VAL A 122 1.98 0.74 -1.22
C VAL A 122 1.02 1.70 -1.93
N VAL A 123 -0.29 1.49 -1.71
CA VAL A 123 -1.35 2.25 -2.42
C VAL A 123 -2.08 3.22 -1.51
N LYS A 124 -2.02 3.00 -0.19
CA LYS A 124 -2.55 3.91 0.82
C LYS A 124 -1.72 3.85 2.08
N VAL A 125 -1.55 4.99 2.74
CA VAL A 125 -0.95 5.09 4.07
C VAL A 125 -1.93 5.75 5.03
N LEU A 126 -2.03 5.20 6.22
CA LEU A 126 -2.84 5.66 7.33
C LEU A 126 -1.92 5.79 8.55
N PRO A 127 -1.35 6.98 8.79
CA PRO A 127 -0.42 7.21 9.89
C PRO A 127 -1.08 7.00 11.26
N LEU A 128 -0.33 6.40 12.19
CA LEU A 128 -0.79 6.11 13.55
C LEU A 128 0.06 6.81 14.61
N THR A 129 -0.57 7.16 15.73
CA THR A 129 0.11 7.54 16.97
C THR A 129 0.76 6.30 17.62
N GLU A 130 1.55 6.52 18.68
CA GLU A 130 2.19 5.40 19.40
C GLU A 130 1.17 4.52 20.13
N GLU A 131 0.01 5.10 20.45
CA GLU A 131 -1.15 4.43 21.06
C GLU A 131 -2.00 3.68 20.02
N GLY A 132 -1.64 3.74 18.73
CA GLY A 132 -2.35 3.07 17.65
C GLY A 132 -3.57 3.84 17.13
N GLU A 133 -3.70 5.13 17.44
CA GLU A 133 -4.79 5.96 16.91
C GLU A 133 -4.41 6.62 15.59
N LEU A 134 -5.38 6.82 14.68
CA LEU A 134 -5.14 7.60 13.46
C LEU A 134 -4.75 9.04 13.80
N ILE A 135 -3.63 9.50 13.23
CA ILE A 135 -3.16 10.90 13.38
C ILE A 135 -4.15 11.88 12.74
N ASP A 136 -4.81 11.48 11.64
CA ASP A 136 -5.81 12.30 10.98
C ASP A 136 -7.10 11.50 10.71
N LYS A 137 -8.07 11.65 11.62
CA LYS A 137 -9.38 10.97 11.55
C LYS A 137 -10.26 11.52 10.41
N ASN A 138 -9.95 12.70 9.85
CA ASN A 138 -10.79 13.38 8.87
C ASN A 138 -10.30 13.23 7.41
N GLU A 139 -9.01 12.95 7.20
CA GLU A 139 -8.37 12.95 5.88
C GLU A 139 -8.37 11.61 5.11
N ILE A 140 -9.49 10.87 5.09
CA ILE A 140 -9.75 9.99 3.93
C ILE A 140 -10.22 10.88 2.76
N LEU A 141 -9.35 11.81 2.34
CA LEU A 141 -9.42 12.43 1.04
C LEU A 141 -9.04 11.32 0.06
N VAL A 142 -10.06 10.63 -0.45
CA VAL A 142 -9.94 9.98 -1.75
C VAL A 142 -9.67 11.14 -2.70
N CYS A 143 -8.43 11.25 -3.20
CA CYS A 143 -8.06 12.24 -4.19
C CYS A 143 -9.17 12.29 -5.25
N GLU A 144 -9.66 13.50 -5.52
CA GLU A 144 -10.67 13.76 -6.54
C GLU A 144 -10.12 13.59 -7.97
N ASP A 145 -8.95 12.98 -8.10
CA ASP A 145 -8.29 12.81 -9.38
C ASP A 145 -8.93 11.65 -10.13
N GLU A 146 -9.50 12.03 -11.27
CA GLU A 146 -9.99 11.18 -12.34
C GLU A 146 -9.06 9.98 -12.51
N PHE A 147 -9.57 8.77 -12.26
CA PHE A 147 -8.92 7.55 -12.74
C PHE A 147 -8.76 7.67 -14.25
N PRO A 148 -7.55 7.88 -14.79
CA PRO A 148 -7.38 7.99 -16.22
C PRO A 148 -7.40 6.57 -16.77
N PHE A 149 -8.52 6.21 -17.38
CA PHE A 149 -8.63 5.09 -18.32
C PHE A 149 -8.99 5.65 -19.69
#